data_AF-A0A259L1V8-F1
#
_entry.id   AF-A0A259L1V8-F1
#
_cell.length_a   1.000
_cell.length_b   1.000
_cell.length_c   1.000
_cell.angle_alpha   90.00
_cell.angle_beta   90.00
_cell.angle_gamma   90.00
#
_symmetry.space_group_name_H-M   'P 1'
#
loop_
_entity.id
_entity.type
_entity.pdbx_description
1 polymer ?
#
loop_
_entity_poly.entity_id
_entity_poly.type
_entity_poly.pdbx_seq_one_letter_code
_entity_poly.pdbx_strand_id
1 'polypeptide(L)'
;MNALEKRSVAALASVYAMRMLGLFMVMPVFVLLGADLEGATPALIGLAIGAYGLSQALLQIPFGLLSDRVGRKRIIYVGLLLFAAGSVLAGATDSIYVVIAGRILQGAGAIASVLMALLSDLTREEERTKAMAFVGISIGLSFSLSLILGPLLGAAWGLKGIFYATGVLAMVALVVVAR
;
A
#
# COMPACT_ATOMS: atom_id res chain seq x y z
N MET A 1 24.22 8.13 -9.77
CA MET A 1 23.40 8.82 -8.76
C MET A 1 24.27 9.50 -7.71
N ASN A 2 24.00 10.79 -7.41
CA ASN A 2 24.63 11.51 -6.30
C ASN A 2 24.03 11.08 -4.93
N ALA A 3 24.60 11.55 -3.82
CA ALA A 3 24.15 11.14 -2.47
C ALA A 3 22.69 11.52 -2.17
N LEU A 4 22.24 12.67 -2.70
CA LEU A 4 20.89 13.20 -2.50
C LEU A 4 19.85 12.37 -3.27
N GLU A 5 20.15 12.03 -4.54
CA GLU A 5 19.35 11.11 -5.35
C GLU A 5 19.25 9.73 -4.70
N LYS A 6 20.37 9.17 -4.22
CA LYS A 6 20.35 7.86 -3.54
C LYS A 6 19.44 7.87 -2.31
N ARG A 7 19.50 8.92 -1.49
CA ARG A 7 18.63 9.09 -0.33
C ARG A 7 17.16 9.20 -0.74
N SER A 8 16.83 10.02 -1.74
CA SER A 8 15.47 10.20 -2.22
C SER A 8 14.89 8.92 -2.81
N VAL A 9 15.65 8.20 -3.64
CA VAL A 9 15.23 6.93 -4.23
C VAL A 9 15.04 5.87 -3.15
N ALA A 10 15.96 5.76 -2.19
CA ALA A 10 15.83 4.81 -1.10
C ALA A 10 14.58 5.10 -0.25
N ALA A 11 14.31 6.37 0.07
CA ALA A 11 13.12 6.77 0.80
C ALA A 11 11.83 6.42 0.04
N LEU A 12 11.73 6.82 -1.24
CA LEU A 12 10.52 6.57 -2.05
C LEU A 12 10.31 5.07 -2.33
N ALA A 13 11.38 4.32 -2.60
CA ALA A 13 11.29 2.88 -2.78
C ALA A 13 10.87 2.17 -1.49
N SER A 14 11.35 2.62 -0.32
CA SER A 14 10.91 2.06 0.96
C SER A 14 9.42 2.30 1.23
N VAL A 15 8.90 3.49 0.88
CA VAL A 15 7.47 3.81 0.98
C VAL A 15 6.65 2.91 0.04
N TYR A 16 7.14 2.71 -1.19
CA TYR A 16 6.50 1.81 -2.15
C TYR A 16 6.50 0.36 -1.66
N ALA A 17 7.63 -0.09 -1.12
CA ALA A 17 7.81 -1.43 -0.55
C ALA A 17 6.86 -1.67 0.64
N MET A 18 6.80 -0.76 1.60
CA MET A 18 5.91 -0.89 2.77
C MET A 18 4.44 -1.01 2.35
N ARG A 19 4.00 -0.22 1.36
CA ARG A 19 2.64 -0.30 0.82
C ARG A 19 2.39 -1.64 0.12
N MET A 20 3.32 -2.05 -0.75
CA MET A 20 3.18 -3.29 -1.53
C MET A 20 3.24 -4.53 -0.63
N LEU A 21 4.09 -4.52 0.39
CA LEU A 21 4.16 -5.56 1.41
C LEU A 21 2.81 -5.74 2.10
N GLY A 22 2.18 -4.65 2.54
CA GLY A 22 0.84 -4.68 3.12
C GLY A 22 -0.22 -5.27 2.18
N LEU A 23 -0.24 -4.84 0.92
CA LEU A 23 -1.15 -5.38 -0.08
C LEU A 23 -0.94 -6.88 -0.30
N PHE A 24 0.30 -7.30 -0.50
CA PHE A 24 0.62 -8.68 -0.85
C PHE A 24 0.49 -9.65 0.33
N MET A 25 0.69 -9.20 1.57
CA MET A 25 0.47 -10.05 2.75
C MET A 25 -0.99 -10.48 2.88
N VAL A 26 -1.93 -9.59 2.52
CA VAL A 26 -3.36 -9.85 2.62
C VAL A 26 -3.82 -10.84 1.55
N MET A 27 -3.40 -10.68 0.29
CA MET A 27 -3.90 -11.47 -0.86
C MET A 27 -3.95 -13.00 -0.67
N PRO A 28 -2.86 -13.71 -0.31
CA PRO A 28 -2.85 -15.17 -0.26
C PRO A 28 -3.67 -15.71 0.91
N VAL A 29 -3.67 -15.01 2.04
CA VAL A 29 -4.33 -15.44 3.28
C VAL A 29 -5.78 -15.00 3.38
N PHE A 30 -6.19 -13.94 2.66
CA PHE A 30 -7.55 -13.40 2.73
C PHE A 30 -8.61 -14.39 2.23
N VAL A 31 -8.27 -15.23 1.25
CA VAL A 31 -9.20 -16.28 0.77
C VAL A 31 -9.46 -17.32 1.85
N LEU A 32 -8.44 -17.63 2.66
CA LEU A 32 -8.54 -18.64 3.73
C LEU A 32 -9.14 -18.03 5.00
N LEU A 33 -8.53 -16.97 5.53
CA LEU A 33 -8.91 -16.35 6.79
C LEU A 33 -10.14 -15.44 6.68
N GLY A 34 -10.47 -14.98 5.47
CA GLY A 34 -11.65 -14.15 5.24
C GLY A 34 -12.96 -14.95 5.26
N ALA A 35 -12.90 -16.28 5.17
CA ALA A 35 -14.06 -17.16 5.30
C ALA A 35 -14.62 -17.19 6.73
N ASP A 36 -13.80 -16.86 7.72
CA ASP A 36 -14.19 -16.81 9.14
C ASP A 36 -14.92 -15.50 9.51
N LEU A 37 -14.98 -14.52 8.58
CA LEU A 37 -15.69 -13.26 8.80
C LEU A 37 -17.20 -13.44 8.75
N GLU A 38 -17.91 -12.68 9.56
CA GLU A 38 -19.37 -12.67 9.60
C GLU A 38 -19.94 -12.23 8.23
N GLY A 39 -20.85 -13.05 7.69
CA GLY A 39 -21.48 -12.82 6.40
C GLY A 39 -20.59 -13.12 5.20
N ALA A 40 -19.41 -13.71 5.41
CA ALA A 40 -18.50 -14.02 4.31
C ALA A 40 -19.11 -15.02 3.32
N THR A 41 -19.03 -14.67 2.04
CA THR A 41 -19.31 -15.56 0.92
C THR A 41 -18.14 -15.49 -0.05
N PRO A 42 -17.90 -16.51 -0.89
CA PRO A 42 -16.84 -16.46 -1.90
C PRO A 42 -16.92 -15.21 -2.79
N ALA A 43 -18.15 -14.78 -3.13
CA ALA A 43 -18.39 -13.56 -3.89
C ALA A 43 -17.95 -12.29 -3.14
N LEU A 44 -18.28 -12.18 -1.84
CA LEU A 44 -17.90 -11.03 -1.02
C LEU A 44 -16.40 -10.99 -0.71
N ILE A 45 -15.76 -12.14 -0.53
CA ILE A 45 -14.30 -12.24 -0.39
C ILE A 45 -13.61 -11.75 -1.67
N GLY A 46 -14.07 -12.22 -2.84
CA GLY A 46 -13.60 -11.74 -4.14
C GLY A 46 -13.83 -10.23 -4.32
N LEU A 47 -14.99 -9.73 -3.90
CA LEU A 47 -15.30 -8.31 -3.91
C LEU A 47 -14.36 -7.51 -3.00
N ALA A 48 -14.01 -8.00 -1.80
CA ALA A 48 -13.09 -7.30 -0.90
C ALA A 48 -11.67 -7.18 -1.48
N ILE A 49 -11.20 -8.23 -2.16
CA ILE A 49 -9.91 -8.22 -2.88
C ILE A 49 -9.99 -7.24 -4.05
N GLY A 50 -11.03 -7.34 -4.87
CA GLY A 50 -11.23 -6.52 -6.06
C GLY A 50 -11.51 -5.05 -5.76
N ALA A 51 -12.25 -4.74 -4.71
CA ALA A 51 -12.66 -3.37 -4.36
C ALA A 51 -11.47 -2.48 -3.99
N TYR A 52 -10.42 -3.06 -3.39
CA TYR A 52 -9.14 -2.37 -3.23
C TYR A 52 -8.53 -2.00 -4.59
N GLY A 53 -8.43 -2.95 -5.51
CA GLY A 53 -7.86 -2.72 -6.83
C GLY A 53 -8.66 -1.72 -7.64
N LEU A 54 -9.99 -1.81 -7.59
CA LEU A 54 -10.92 -0.92 -8.29
C LEU A 54 -10.81 0.52 -7.78
N SER A 55 -10.93 0.72 -6.46
CA SER A 55 -10.79 2.06 -5.86
C SER A 55 -9.41 2.65 -6.13
N GLN A 56 -8.35 1.83 -6.08
CA GLN A 56 -7.00 2.27 -6.44
C GLN A 56 -6.94 2.71 -7.91
N ALA A 57 -7.43 1.90 -8.85
CA ALA A 57 -7.41 2.24 -10.27
C ALA A 57 -8.17 3.53 -10.59
N LEU A 58 -9.38 3.68 -10.02
CA LEU A 58 -10.22 4.86 -10.23
C LEU A 58 -9.59 6.14 -9.69
N LEU A 59 -8.91 6.08 -8.54
CA LEU A 59 -8.34 7.25 -7.87
C LEU A 59 -6.88 7.51 -8.25
N GLN A 60 -6.19 6.57 -8.91
CA GLN A 60 -4.79 6.70 -9.30
C GLN A 60 -4.53 7.90 -10.23
N ILE A 61 -5.43 8.11 -11.20
CA ILE A 61 -5.33 9.22 -12.17
C ILE A 61 -5.69 10.56 -11.50
N PRO A 62 -6.86 10.69 -10.82
CA PRO A 62 -7.18 11.92 -10.08
C PRO A 62 -6.10 12.35 -9.09
N PHE A 63 -5.53 11.42 -8.32
CA PHE A 63 -4.49 11.75 -7.35
C PHE A 63 -3.19 12.16 -8.03
N GLY A 64 -2.85 11.56 -9.17
CA GLY A 64 -1.75 12.00 -10.02
C GLY A 64 -1.90 13.47 -10.43
N LEU A 65 -3.02 13.80 -11.08
CA LEU A 65 -3.32 15.16 -11.55
C LEU A 65 -3.41 16.17 -10.40
N LEU A 66 -4.02 15.79 -9.28
CA LEU A 66 -4.12 16.64 -8.11
C LEU A 66 -2.75 16.91 -7.51
N SER A 67 -1.86 15.91 -7.50
CA SER A 67 -0.50 16.05 -6.96
C SER A 67 0.35 17.07 -7.71
N ASP A 68 0.14 17.21 -9.02
CA ASP A 68 0.82 18.23 -9.83
C ASP A 68 0.39 19.65 -9.44
N ARG A 69 -0.85 19.82 -8.95
CA ARG A 69 -1.40 21.13 -8.55
C ARG A 69 -1.13 21.50 -7.10
N VAL A 70 -1.32 20.57 -6.17
CA VAL A 70 -1.24 20.87 -4.71
C VAL A 70 0.09 20.48 -4.08
N GLY A 71 0.94 19.76 -4.83
CA GLY A 71 2.25 19.28 -4.41
C GLY A 71 2.26 17.78 -4.09
N ARG A 72 3.29 17.09 -4.62
CA ARG A 72 3.41 15.63 -4.54
C ARG A 72 3.47 15.08 -3.12
N LYS A 73 4.31 15.67 -2.27
CA LYS A 73 4.46 15.22 -0.86
C LYS A 73 3.12 15.28 -0.11
N ARG A 74 2.31 16.33 -0.31
CA ARG A 74 1.01 16.47 0.36
C ARG A 74 0.04 15.34 0.01
N ILE A 75 -0.05 14.99 -1.28
CA ILE A 75 -0.90 13.88 -1.72
C ILE A 75 -0.38 12.53 -1.23
N ILE A 76 0.94 12.33 -1.16
CA ILE A 76 1.53 11.13 -0.55
C ILE A 76 1.09 10.99 0.91
N TYR A 77 1.14 12.06 1.71
CA TYR A 77 0.67 12.04 3.11
C TYR A 77 -0.80 11.65 3.21
N VAL A 78 -1.67 12.30 2.44
CA VAL A 78 -3.11 12.02 2.45
C VAL A 78 -3.37 10.56 2.07
N GLY A 79 -2.72 10.06 1.03
CA GLY A 79 -2.91 8.68 0.60
C GLY A 79 -2.37 7.64 1.59
N LEU A 80 -1.26 7.92 2.28
CA LEU A 80 -0.78 7.05 3.37
C LEU A 80 -1.71 7.05 4.57
N LEU A 81 -2.30 8.21 4.92
CA LEU A 81 -3.29 8.31 5.99
C LEU A 81 -4.59 7.56 5.65
N LEU A 82 -5.09 7.69 4.42
CA LEU A 82 -6.25 6.92 3.95
C LEU A 82 -5.96 5.41 3.98
N PHE A 83 -4.75 5.03 3.54
CA PHE A 83 -4.31 3.64 3.59
C PHE A 83 -4.28 3.11 5.02
N ALA A 84 -3.64 3.83 5.95
CA ALA A 84 -3.58 3.45 7.36
C ALA A 84 -4.98 3.37 8.00
N ALA A 85 -5.84 4.36 7.74
CA ALA A 85 -7.21 4.39 8.26
C ALA A 85 -8.04 3.20 7.75
N GLY A 86 -7.94 2.87 6.46
CA GLY A 86 -8.60 1.69 5.89
C GLY A 86 -8.06 0.38 6.45
N SER A 87 -6.77 0.30 6.76
CA SER A 87 -6.18 -0.87 7.43
C SER A 87 -6.71 -1.02 8.86
N VAL A 88 -6.77 0.06 9.65
CA VAL A 88 -7.34 0.02 11.00
C VAL A 88 -8.82 -0.37 10.95
N LEU A 89 -9.60 0.22 10.03
CA LEU A 89 -11.01 -0.11 9.87
C LEU A 89 -11.24 -1.59 9.54
N ALA A 90 -10.43 -2.16 8.66
CA ALA A 90 -10.51 -3.58 8.31
C ALA A 90 -10.00 -4.52 9.44
N GLY A 91 -9.07 -4.06 10.28
CA GLY A 91 -8.55 -4.84 11.41
C GLY A 91 -9.42 -4.78 12.67
N ALA A 92 -10.30 -3.79 12.79
CA ALA A 92 -11.11 -3.53 13.98
C ALA A 92 -12.47 -4.24 13.98
N THR A 93 -12.74 -5.10 12.99
CA THR A 93 -14.06 -5.69 12.76
C THR A 93 -13.97 -7.17 12.41
N ASP A 94 -15.06 -7.90 12.62
CA ASP A 94 -15.26 -9.28 12.19
C ASP A 94 -16.26 -9.39 11.02
N SER A 95 -16.79 -8.26 10.52
CA SER A 95 -17.77 -8.23 9.43
C SER A 95 -17.13 -8.03 8.06
N ILE A 96 -17.44 -8.90 7.09
CA ILE A 96 -16.91 -8.78 5.72
C ILE A 96 -17.27 -7.44 5.06
N TYR A 97 -18.43 -6.87 5.36
CA TYR A 97 -18.88 -5.60 4.79
C TYR A 97 -18.01 -4.43 5.24
N VAL A 98 -17.63 -4.41 6.53
CA VAL A 98 -16.74 -3.38 7.08
C VAL A 98 -15.32 -3.57 6.56
N VAL A 99 -14.87 -4.83 6.39
CA VAL A 99 -13.60 -5.13 5.73
C VAL A 99 -13.60 -4.63 4.29
N ILE A 100 -14.66 -4.84 3.50
CA ILE A 100 -14.79 -4.29 2.14
C ILE A 100 -14.66 -2.76 2.16
N ALA A 101 -15.35 -2.07 3.08
CA ALA A 101 -15.22 -0.62 3.22
C ALA A 101 -13.77 -0.19 3.56
N GLY A 102 -13.10 -0.91 4.47
CA GLY A 102 -11.69 -0.70 4.79
C GLY A 102 -10.74 -0.98 3.60
N ARG A 103 -11.07 -1.94 2.74
CA ARG A 103 -10.33 -2.23 1.51
C ARG A 103 -10.50 -1.14 0.45
N ILE A 104 -11.72 -0.62 0.29
CA ILE A 104 -11.99 0.55 -0.56
C ILE A 104 -11.20 1.77 -0.07
N LEU A 105 -11.22 2.03 1.24
CA LEU A 105 -10.48 3.15 1.83
C LEU A 105 -8.96 2.98 1.67
N GLN A 106 -8.44 1.76 1.82
CA GLN A 106 -7.05 1.44 1.52
C GLN A 106 -6.68 1.72 0.06
N GLY A 107 -7.49 1.23 -0.88
CA GLY A 107 -7.26 1.43 -2.31
C GLY A 107 -7.36 2.91 -2.68
N ALA A 108 -8.27 3.65 -2.06
CA ALA A 108 -8.46 5.08 -2.27
C ALA A 108 -7.22 5.93 -1.95
N GLY A 109 -6.32 5.46 -1.10
CA GLY A 109 -5.00 6.06 -0.89
C GLY A 109 -4.06 5.91 -2.08
N ALA A 110 -4.50 6.07 -3.33
CA ALA A 110 -3.83 5.67 -4.56
C ALA A 110 -2.61 6.55 -4.92
N ILE A 111 -1.46 6.32 -4.28
CA ILE A 111 -0.25 7.18 -4.41
C ILE A 111 0.82 6.66 -5.37
N ALA A 112 0.61 5.54 -6.06
CA ALA A 112 1.64 4.92 -6.91
C ALA A 112 2.15 5.87 -8.02
N SER A 113 1.24 6.50 -8.76
CA SER A 113 1.57 7.50 -9.79
C SER A 113 2.30 8.71 -9.20
N VAL A 114 1.87 9.18 -8.02
CA VAL A 114 2.46 10.33 -7.34
C VAL A 114 3.89 10.03 -6.86
N LEU A 115 4.12 8.82 -6.34
CA LEU A 115 5.46 8.36 -5.95
C LEU A 115 6.40 8.27 -7.15
N MET A 116 5.93 7.70 -8.27
CA MET A 116 6.73 7.60 -9.50
C MET A 116 7.05 8.97 -10.09
N ALA A 117 6.08 9.89 -10.07
CA ALA A 117 6.29 11.23 -10.55
C ALA A 117 7.26 12.01 -9.64
N LEU A 118 7.16 11.86 -8.31
CA LEU A 118 8.12 12.47 -7.38
C LEU A 118 9.53 11.87 -7.53
N LEU A 119 9.64 10.57 -7.80
CA LEU A 119 10.91 9.91 -8.09
C LEU A 119 11.55 10.51 -9.35
N SER A 120 10.77 10.72 -10.41
CA SER A 120 11.22 11.33 -11.66
C SER A 120 11.65 12.79 -11.52
N ASP A 121 10.97 13.55 -10.64
CA ASP A 121 11.33 14.94 -10.33
C ASP A 121 12.63 15.04 -9.51
N LEU A 122 12.90 14.05 -8.64
CA LEU A 122 14.07 14.03 -7.75
C LEU A 122 15.28 13.31 -8.35
N THR A 123 15.17 12.80 -9.58
CA THR A 123 16.26 12.08 -10.25
C THR A 123 16.53 12.67 -11.62
N ARG A 124 17.82 12.81 -11.94
CA ARG A 124 18.24 13.24 -13.27
C ARG A 124 17.86 12.20 -14.31
N GLU A 125 17.60 12.65 -15.53
CA GLU A 125 17.11 11.82 -16.64
C GLU A 125 17.97 10.58 -16.88
N GLU A 126 19.30 10.74 -16.83
CA GLU A 126 20.29 9.66 -16.94
C GLU A 126 20.18 8.56 -15.86
N GLU A 127 19.64 8.91 -14.69
CA GLU A 127 19.55 8.03 -13.53
C GLU A 127 18.11 7.51 -13.29
N ARG A 128 17.10 8.06 -13.98
CA ARG A 128 15.68 7.70 -13.81
C ARG A 128 15.45 6.21 -13.98
N THR A 129 16.04 5.60 -15.01
CA THR A 129 15.90 4.15 -15.25
C THR A 129 16.43 3.33 -14.07
N LYS A 130 17.57 3.73 -13.48
CA LYS A 130 18.13 3.04 -12.30
C LYS A 130 17.25 3.25 -11.07
N ALA A 131 16.71 4.44 -10.89
CA ALA A 131 15.77 4.74 -9.80
C ALA A 131 14.50 3.89 -9.90
N MET A 132 13.91 3.81 -11.10
CA MET A 132 12.74 2.97 -11.37
C MET A 132 13.05 1.48 -11.17
N ALA A 133 14.24 1.02 -11.58
CA ALA A 133 14.69 -0.34 -11.31
C ALA A 133 14.78 -0.64 -9.81
N PHE A 134 15.25 0.30 -9.00
CA PHE A 134 15.30 0.15 -7.54
C PHE A 134 13.89 0.02 -6.93
N VAL A 135 12.90 0.77 -7.43
CA VAL A 135 11.50 0.58 -7.02
C VAL A 135 11.00 -0.80 -7.44
N GLY A 136 11.27 -1.25 -8.67
CA GLY A 136 10.92 -2.59 -9.13
C GLY A 136 11.49 -3.71 -8.24
N ILE A 137 12.78 -3.63 -7.90
CA ILE A 137 13.44 -4.56 -6.96
C ILE A 137 12.71 -4.55 -5.60
N SER A 138 12.36 -3.36 -5.09
CA SER A 138 11.67 -3.22 -3.81
C SER A 138 10.28 -3.88 -3.82
N ILE A 139 9.55 -3.82 -4.94
CA ILE A 139 8.25 -4.48 -5.11
C ILE A 139 8.44 -6.01 -5.11
N GLY A 140 9.43 -6.51 -5.85
CA GLY A 140 9.74 -7.95 -5.89
C GLY A 140 10.10 -8.49 -4.52
N LEU A 141 10.97 -7.80 -3.78
CA LEU A 141 11.33 -8.16 -2.40
C LEU A 141 10.12 -8.11 -1.47
N SER A 142 9.26 -7.10 -1.60
CA SER A 142 8.04 -6.99 -0.81
C SER A 142 7.10 -8.16 -1.07
N PHE A 143 6.95 -8.58 -2.33
CA PHE A 143 6.16 -9.76 -2.69
C PHE A 143 6.76 -11.04 -2.08
N SER A 144 8.07 -11.28 -2.25
CA SER A 144 8.75 -12.44 -1.67
C SER A 144 8.61 -12.51 -0.15
N LEU A 145 8.82 -11.39 0.55
CA LEU A 145 8.65 -11.32 2.00
C LEU A 145 7.20 -11.52 2.42
N SER A 146 6.25 -11.00 1.63
CA SER A 146 4.82 -11.12 1.96
C SER A 146 4.32 -12.55 1.98
N LEU A 147 4.86 -13.43 1.13
CA LEU A 147 4.49 -14.85 1.09
C LEU A 147 4.91 -15.61 2.35
N ILE A 148 5.89 -15.08 3.09
CA ILE A 148 6.35 -15.65 4.36
C ILE A 148 5.63 -14.95 5.52
N LEU A 149 5.68 -13.61 5.55
CA LEU A 149 5.14 -12.81 6.65
C LEU A 149 3.60 -12.85 6.71
N GLY A 150 2.91 -12.89 5.57
CA GLY A 150 1.44 -12.93 5.52
C GLY A 150 0.88 -14.16 6.25
N PRO A 151 1.25 -15.40 5.85
CA PRO A 151 0.82 -16.61 6.56
C PRO A 151 1.27 -16.67 8.02
N LEU A 152 2.50 -16.25 8.35
CA LEU A 152 2.98 -16.26 9.73
C LEU A 152 2.17 -15.33 10.64
N LEU A 153 1.92 -14.10 10.20
CA LEU A 153 1.08 -13.15 10.93
C LEU A 153 -0.38 -13.62 10.99
N GLY A 154 -0.87 -14.20 9.89
CA GLY A 154 -2.21 -14.79 9.81
C GLY A 154 -2.39 -15.95 10.78
N ALA A 155 -1.39 -16.80 10.95
CA ALA A 155 -1.44 -17.91 11.91
C ALA A 155 -1.38 -17.43 13.37
N ALA A 156 -0.60 -16.38 13.66
CA ALA A 156 -0.41 -15.88 15.03
C ALA A 156 -1.57 -14.98 15.51
N TRP A 157 -2.08 -14.10 14.65
CA TRP A 157 -3.02 -13.03 15.00
C TRP A 157 -4.23 -12.92 14.07
N GLY A 158 -4.43 -13.91 13.19
CA GLY A 158 -5.51 -13.91 12.22
C GLY A 158 -5.38 -12.79 11.19
N LEU A 159 -6.48 -12.55 10.48
CA LEU A 159 -6.54 -11.53 9.44
C LEU A 159 -6.38 -10.11 10.01
N LYS A 160 -6.86 -9.87 11.24
CA LYS A 160 -6.76 -8.58 11.93
C LYS A 160 -5.30 -8.17 12.15
N GLY A 161 -4.44 -9.10 12.56
CA GLY A 161 -3.03 -8.84 12.78
C GLY A 161 -2.31 -8.31 11.52
N ILE A 162 -2.68 -8.85 10.36
CA ILE A 162 -2.12 -8.42 9.07
C ILE A 162 -2.56 -6.99 8.72
N PHE A 163 -3.83 -6.66 8.96
CA PHE A 163 -4.33 -5.31 8.75
C PHE A 163 -3.67 -4.30 9.69
N TYR A 164 -3.52 -4.62 10.98
CA TYR A 164 -2.79 -3.73 11.90
C TYR A 164 -1.31 -3.58 11.53
N ALA A 165 -0.62 -4.66 11.16
CA ALA A 165 0.75 -4.59 10.68
C ALA A 165 0.86 -3.69 9.43
N THR A 166 -0.10 -3.81 8.50
CA THR A 166 -0.17 -2.96 7.31
C THR A 166 -0.40 -1.48 7.65
N GLY A 167 -1.25 -1.19 8.64
CA GLY A 167 -1.45 0.17 9.15
C GLY A 167 -0.18 0.73 9.79
N VAL A 168 0.54 -0.06 10.59
CA VAL A 168 1.84 0.34 11.17
C VAL A 168 2.87 0.64 10.08
N LEU A 169 2.99 -0.22 9.06
CA LEU A 169 3.88 0.02 7.93
C LEU A 169 3.57 1.33 7.20
N ALA A 170 2.28 1.68 7.05
CA ALA A 170 1.86 2.95 6.47
C ALA A 170 2.24 4.16 7.33
N MET A 171 2.13 4.05 8.65
CA MET A 171 2.57 5.09 9.57
C MET A 171 4.10 5.25 9.56
N VAL A 172 4.86 4.16 9.47
CA VAL A 172 6.32 4.20 9.31
C VAL A 172 6.68 4.88 7.98
N ALA A 173 6.01 4.52 6.88
CA ALA A 173 6.20 5.16 5.58
C ALA A 173 5.95 6.68 5.63
N LEU A 174 4.95 7.11 6.42
CA LEU A 174 4.64 8.53 6.62
C LEU A 174 5.82 9.28 7.26
N VAL A 175 6.43 8.68 8.29
CA VAL A 175 7.63 9.24 8.94
C VAL A 175 8.83 9.28 7.99
N VAL A 176 8.98 8.30 7.10
CA VAL A 176 10.06 8.29 6.09
C VAL A 176 9.91 9.44 5.09
N VAL A 177 8.69 9.73 4.63
CA VAL A 177 8.42 10.85 3.69
C VAL A 177 8.65 12.23 4.34
N ALA A 178 8.52 12.30 5.67
CA ALA A 178 8.75 13.52 6.45
C ALA A 178 10.22 13.91 6.60
N ARG A 179 11.14 12.97 6.35
CA ARG A 179 12.59 13.19 6.43
C ARG A 179 13.22 13.52 5.07
#